data_AF-A0AAW7LJ60-F1
#
_entry.id   AF-A0AAW7LJ60-F1
#
_cell.length_a   1.000
_cell.length_b   1.000
_cell.length_c   1.000
_cell.angle_alpha   90.00
_cell.angle_beta   90.00
_cell.angle_gamma   90.00
#
_symmetry.space_group_name_H-M   'P 1'
#
loop_
_entity.id
_entity.type
_entity.pdbx_description
1 polymer ?
#
loop_
_entity_poly.entity_id
_entity_poly.type
_entity_poly.pdbx_seq_one_letter_code
_entity_poly.pdbx_strand_id
1 'polypeptide(L)'
;LNLYLTELTTIFHNQITNPALSPITIQALRILLGSTLPTVVEKSFNTQISAAELLSSGLLTGQIVGLDLTYMQMVIKIELPTLTVQPATQIIDLATISAFINNQEVMAQLPTRVIVTGSLIQAYPASQCTITPNTVYCRYNDAQVLSDDTMACLQGNLTRCTFSPVVGSFLTRFVLFNGIVYANCRSMLCKCMQPAAVILQPSSSPVTVIDMYKCVSLQLDNLRFTITQLANVTYNSTIKLETSQILPIDPLDISQNLAAVNKSLSDALQHLAQSDTYLSAIT
;
A
#
# COMPACT_ATOMS: atom_id res chain seq x y z
N LEU A 1 13.57 33.23 -24.24
CA LEU A 1 13.08 34.11 -23.15
C LEU A 1 11.63 33.82 -22.80
N ASN A 2 10.67 34.00 -23.71
CA ASN A 2 9.24 33.78 -23.40
C ASN A 2 8.90 32.34 -22.97
N LEU A 3 9.58 31.34 -23.52
CA LEU A 3 9.40 29.94 -23.11
C LEU A 3 9.82 29.74 -21.64
N TYR A 4 11.01 30.23 -21.27
CA TYR A 4 11.50 30.21 -19.89
C TYR A 4 10.60 31.00 -18.93
N LEU A 5 10.09 32.17 -19.35
CA LEU A 5 9.11 32.93 -18.57
C LEU A 5 7.83 32.12 -18.34
N THR A 6 7.34 31.42 -19.36
CA THR A 6 6.15 30.56 -19.24
C THR A 6 6.40 29.45 -18.23
N GLU A 7 7.54 28.77 -18.31
CA GLU A 7 7.93 27.73 -17.34
C GLU A 7 8.05 28.29 -15.92
N LEU A 8 8.64 29.47 -15.73
CA LEU A 8 8.73 30.12 -14.42
C LEU A 8 7.35 30.42 -13.81
N THR A 9 6.38 30.83 -14.62
CA THR A 9 5.01 31.09 -14.14
C THR A 9 4.28 29.84 -13.65
N THR A 10 4.75 28.65 -14.02
CA THR A 10 4.21 27.37 -13.50
C THR A 10 4.65 27.05 -12.07
N ILE A 11 5.72 27.69 -11.57
CA ILE A 11 6.30 27.42 -10.25
C ILE A 11 5.93 28.52 -9.27
N PHE A 12 6.08 29.78 -9.69
CA PHE A 12 5.91 30.93 -8.80
C PHE A 12 4.50 31.51 -8.89
N HIS A 13 3.53 30.70 -8.48
CA HIS A 13 2.17 31.17 -8.30
C HIS A 13 1.97 31.68 -6.86
N ASN A 14 1.54 32.93 -6.72
CA ASN A 14 1.37 33.55 -5.41
C ASN A 14 0.05 33.12 -4.75
N GLN A 15 0.06 32.00 -4.02
CA GLN A 15 -1.13 31.44 -3.37
C GLN A 15 -1.10 31.51 -1.83
N ILE A 16 0.07 31.73 -1.24
CA ILE A 16 0.25 31.69 0.21
C ILE A 16 0.77 33.01 0.75
N THR A 17 0.50 33.29 2.03
CA THR A 17 0.89 34.53 2.71
C THR A 17 2.40 34.77 2.69
N ASN A 18 3.21 33.71 2.76
CA ASN A 18 4.68 33.80 2.80
C ASN A 18 5.32 32.99 1.67
N PRO A 19 5.28 33.46 0.41
CA PRO A 19 5.72 32.69 -0.75
C PRO A 19 7.22 32.35 -0.71
N ALA A 20 8.04 33.22 -0.11
CA ALA A 20 9.48 33.02 0.03
C ALA A 20 9.87 31.83 0.94
N LEU A 21 8.96 31.36 1.80
CA LEU A 21 9.19 30.20 2.67
C LEU A 21 8.79 28.87 2.01
N SER A 22 8.23 28.91 0.79
CA SER A 22 7.87 27.70 0.07
C SER A 22 9.13 26.90 -0.29
N PRO A 23 9.19 25.60 0.04
CA PRO A 23 10.27 24.74 -0.42
C PRO A 23 10.31 24.67 -1.96
N ILE A 24 11.49 24.84 -2.54
CA ILE A 24 11.74 24.62 -3.97
C ILE A 24 12.02 23.13 -4.17
N THR A 25 11.12 22.44 -4.86
CA THR A 25 11.24 21.00 -5.14
C THR A 25 12.27 20.72 -6.24
N ILE A 26 12.70 19.47 -6.40
CA ILE A 26 13.58 19.06 -7.51
C ILE A 26 12.95 19.35 -8.89
N GLN A 27 11.62 19.27 -9.01
CA GLN A 27 10.89 19.62 -10.23
C GLN A 27 11.02 21.12 -10.54
N ALA A 28 10.86 21.97 -9.52
CA ALA A 28 11.07 23.41 -9.66
C ALA A 28 12.54 23.75 -9.98
N LEU A 29 13.51 23.07 -9.34
CA LEU A 29 14.94 23.23 -9.63
C LEU A 29 15.29 22.83 -11.07
N ARG A 30 14.66 21.79 -11.63
CA ARG A 30 14.85 21.37 -13.03
C ARG A 30 14.41 22.45 -14.02
N ILE A 31 13.31 23.15 -13.74
CA ILE A 31 12.87 24.26 -14.58
C ILE A 31 13.79 25.47 -14.40
N LEU A 32 14.13 25.82 -13.15
CA LEU A 32 14.97 26.97 -12.84
C LEU A 32 16.37 26.89 -13.47
N LEU A 33 17.01 25.72 -13.36
CA LEU A 33 18.39 25.49 -13.77
C LEU A 33 18.51 24.82 -15.15
N GLY A 34 17.43 24.22 -15.65
CA GLY A 34 17.40 23.55 -16.95
C GLY A 34 18.54 22.54 -17.09
N SER A 35 19.28 22.64 -18.20
CA SER A 35 20.43 21.77 -18.50
C SER A 35 21.64 21.94 -17.58
N THR A 36 21.66 22.96 -16.71
CA THR A 36 22.78 23.20 -15.78
C THR A 36 22.67 22.42 -14.48
N LEU A 37 21.46 21.90 -14.15
CA LEU A 37 21.21 21.18 -12.91
C LEU A 37 22.18 20.00 -12.68
N PRO A 38 22.48 19.11 -13.66
CA PRO A 38 23.42 18.01 -13.43
C PRO A 38 24.81 18.49 -13.00
N THR A 39 25.33 19.52 -13.66
CA THR A 39 26.64 20.11 -13.34
C THR A 39 26.65 20.77 -11.96
N VAL A 40 25.55 21.41 -11.55
CA VAL A 40 25.40 21.99 -10.21
C VAL A 40 25.41 20.88 -9.17
N VAL A 41 24.62 19.82 -9.35
CA VAL A 41 24.54 18.70 -8.39
C VAL A 41 25.90 18.03 -8.21
N GLU A 42 26.64 17.76 -9.29
CA GLU A 42 27.97 17.14 -9.23
C GLU A 42 29.03 18.02 -8.56
N LYS A 43 28.98 19.34 -8.76
CA LYS A 43 29.99 20.27 -8.20
C LYS A 43 29.67 20.72 -6.78
N SER A 44 28.39 20.80 -6.40
CA SER A 44 27.95 21.38 -5.13
C SER A 44 27.96 20.38 -3.97
N PHE A 45 27.90 19.07 -4.23
CA PHE A 45 27.81 18.06 -3.18
C PHE A 45 28.98 17.07 -3.24
N ASN A 46 29.75 16.98 -2.14
CA ASN A 46 30.73 15.92 -1.93
C ASN A 46 30.07 14.79 -1.10
N THR A 47 29.37 13.89 -1.78
CA THR A 47 28.62 12.78 -1.16
C THR A 47 28.90 11.45 -1.86
N GLN A 48 28.64 10.35 -1.16
CA GLN A 48 28.71 9.00 -1.73
C GLN A 48 27.47 8.67 -2.59
N ILE A 49 26.39 9.45 -2.48
CA ILE A 49 25.18 9.27 -3.29
C ILE A 49 25.49 9.71 -4.72
N SER A 50 25.19 8.86 -5.70
CA SER A 50 25.44 9.19 -7.10
C SER A 50 24.61 10.39 -7.56
N ALA A 51 25.16 11.21 -8.48
CA ALA A 51 24.41 12.33 -9.05
C ALA A 51 23.10 11.86 -9.75
N ALA A 52 23.12 10.67 -10.36
CA ALA A 52 21.93 10.06 -10.95
C ALA A 52 20.83 9.80 -9.91
N GLU A 53 21.19 9.35 -8.71
CA GLU A 53 20.25 9.14 -7.62
C GLU A 53 19.76 10.47 -7.04
N LEU A 54 20.63 11.45 -6.85
CA LEU A 54 20.22 12.81 -6.43
C LEU A 54 19.26 13.48 -7.43
N LEU A 55 19.49 13.30 -8.72
CA LEU A 55 18.67 13.88 -9.78
C LEU A 55 17.37 13.13 -10.00
N SER A 56 17.35 11.81 -9.84
CA SER A 56 16.14 10.99 -10.02
C SER A 56 15.28 10.90 -8.75
N SER A 57 15.87 11.15 -7.59
CA SER A 57 15.18 11.17 -6.30
C SER A 57 14.54 12.52 -5.97
N GLY A 58 13.64 12.51 -5.00
CA GLY A 58 13.09 13.71 -4.37
C GLY A 58 13.93 14.21 -3.18
N LEU A 59 15.21 13.85 -3.10
CA LEU A 59 16.06 14.17 -1.93
C LEU A 59 16.49 15.64 -1.87
N LEU A 60 16.73 16.27 -3.02
CA LEU A 60 17.17 17.65 -3.08
C LEU A 60 16.01 18.61 -2.88
N THR A 61 16.16 19.53 -1.93
CA THR A 61 15.21 20.62 -1.70
C THR A 61 15.95 21.95 -1.63
N GLY A 62 15.32 23.01 -2.13
CA GLY A 62 15.87 24.35 -2.10
C GLY A 62 15.02 25.32 -1.28
N GLN A 63 15.61 26.43 -0.86
CA GLN A 63 14.90 27.56 -0.29
C GLN A 63 15.48 28.86 -0.83
N ILE A 64 14.62 29.83 -1.16
CA ILE A 64 15.05 31.16 -1.57
C ILE A 64 15.57 31.90 -0.33
N VAL A 65 16.83 32.35 -0.38
CA VAL A 65 17.50 33.06 0.73
C VAL A 65 17.92 34.48 0.37
N GLY A 66 17.80 34.87 -0.90
CA GLY A 66 18.06 36.23 -1.36
C GLY A 66 17.44 36.46 -2.73
N LEU A 67 17.00 37.68 -2.99
CA LEU A 67 16.44 38.09 -4.27
C LEU A 67 16.83 39.55 -4.54
N ASP A 68 17.52 39.77 -5.66
CA ASP A 68 17.81 41.09 -6.20
C ASP A 68 16.98 41.29 -7.47
N LEU A 69 15.96 42.13 -7.38
CA LEU A 69 15.07 42.43 -8.50
C LEU A 69 15.72 43.36 -9.55
N THR A 70 16.75 44.11 -9.19
CA THR A 70 17.47 45.03 -10.10
C THR A 70 18.29 44.24 -11.11
N TYR A 71 19.00 43.21 -10.63
CA TYR A 71 19.81 42.33 -11.46
C TYR A 71 19.08 41.05 -11.89
N MET A 72 17.83 40.87 -11.43
CA MET A 72 17.02 39.66 -11.63
C MET A 72 17.74 38.39 -11.17
N GLN A 73 18.42 38.46 -10.02
CA GLN A 73 19.20 37.35 -9.45
C GLN A 73 18.49 36.77 -8.22
N MET A 74 18.27 35.46 -8.23
CA MET A 74 17.68 34.72 -7.12
C MET A 74 18.73 33.79 -6.52
N VAL A 75 18.96 33.92 -5.21
CA VAL A 75 19.88 33.07 -4.45
C VAL A 75 19.07 31.96 -3.78
N ILE A 76 19.38 30.71 -4.14
CA ILE A 76 18.73 29.51 -3.61
C ILE A 76 19.77 28.70 -2.83
N LYS A 77 19.47 28.40 -1.57
CA LYS A 77 20.21 27.42 -0.79
C LYS A 77 19.64 26.05 -1.10
N ILE A 78 20.47 25.12 -1.58
CA ILE A 78 20.07 23.73 -1.82
C ILE A 78 20.57 22.88 -0.65
N GLU A 79 19.68 22.07 -0.09
CA GLU A 79 19.99 21.15 1.00
C GLU A 79 19.91 19.71 0.51
N LEU A 80 20.96 18.96 0.83
CA LEU A 80 21.03 17.51 0.70
C LEU A 80 20.97 16.93 2.12
N PRO A 81 19.93 16.16 2.49
CA PRO A 81 19.89 15.53 3.80
C PRO A 81 21.01 14.50 3.98
N THR A 82 21.61 14.48 5.17
CA THR A 82 22.46 13.36 5.61
C THR A 82 21.57 12.26 6.19
N LEU A 83 21.58 11.09 5.58
CA LEU A 83 20.65 10.00 5.87
C LEU A 83 21.28 9.01 6.86
N THR A 84 20.51 8.61 7.87
CA THR A 84 20.91 7.60 8.86
C THR A 84 19.81 6.55 8.98
N VAL A 85 20.20 5.26 8.98
CA VAL A 85 19.24 4.17 9.15
C VAL A 85 18.69 4.16 10.57
N GLN A 86 17.36 4.19 10.70
CA GLN A 86 16.70 3.98 11.98
C GLN A 86 16.83 2.50 12.38
N PRO A 87 17.47 2.17 13.51
CA PRO A 87 17.69 0.77 13.89
C PRO A 87 16.38 0.06 14.21
N ALA A 88 16.38 -1.27 14.06
CA ALA A 88 15.25 -2.16 14.39
C ALA A 88 13.90 -1.76 13.75
N THR A 89 13.95 -1.10 12.59
CA THR A 89 12.78 -0.61 11.87
C THR A 89 12.80 -1.09 10.43
N GLN A 90 11.67 -1.61 9.96
CA GLN A 90 11.51 -2.12 8.60
C GLN A 90 10.23 -1.56 7.99
N ILE A 91 10.26 -1.28 6.69
CA ILE A 91 9.07 -0.93 5.92
C ILE A 91 8.78 -2.09 4.98
N ILE A 92 7.54 -2.56 5.01
CA ILE A 92 7.10 -3.78 4.32
C ILE A 92 5.93 -3.42 3.42
N ASP A 93 6.09 -3.73 2.13
CA ASP A 93 5.03 -3.59 1.14
C ASP A 93 4.20 -4.87 1.10
N LEU A 94 2.89 -4.72 1.27
CA LEU A 94 1.92 -5.80 1.29
C LEU A 94 1.09 -5.75 0.01
N ALA A 95 1.22 -6.79 -0.81
CA ALA A 95 0.35 -7.03 -1.94
C ALA A 95 -0.62 -8.17 -1.61
N THR A 96 -1.86 -8.05 -2.05
CA THR A 96 -2.88 -9.09 -1.89
C THR A 96 -3.24 -9.69 -3.24
N ILE A 97 -3.38 -11.00 -3.29
CA ILE A 97 -4.06 -11.70 -4.37
C ILE A 97 -5.47 -12.05 -3.90
N SER A 98 -6.40 -12.22 -4.85
CA SER A 98 -7.72 -12.73 -4.52
C SER A 98 -7.61 -14.10 -3.85
N ALA A 99 -8.51 -14.40 -2.94
CA ALA A 99 -8.69 -15.68 -2.29
C ALA A 99 -10.12 -16.17 -2.51
N PHE A 100 -10.36 -17.46 -2.26
CA PHE A 100 -11.69 -18.05 -2.31
C PHE A 100 -12.13 -18.53 -0.94
N ILE A 101 -13.08 -17.83 -0.32
CA ILE A 101 -13.53 -18.06 1.06
C ILE A 101 -15.06 -18.09 1.05
N ASN A 102 -15.65 -19.08 1.72
CA ASN A 102 -17.12 -19.20 1.87
C ASN A 102 -17.90 -19.01 0.54
N ASN A 103 -17.40 -19.64 -0.52
CA ASN A 103 -17.97 -19.61 -1.86
C ASN A 103 -17.94 -18.23 -2.57
N GLN A 104 -17.07 -17.33 -2.15
CA GLN A 104 -16.88 -16.01 -2.75
C GLN A 104 -15.40 -15.75 -3.07
N GLU A 105 -15.14 -15.05 -4.17
CA GLU A 105 -13.82 -14.50 -4.49
C GLU A 105 -13.67 -13.15 -3.76
N VAL A 106 -12.67 -13.06 -2.89
CA VAL A 106 -12.48 -11.93 -1.96
C VAL A 106 -11.02 -11.49 -1.91
N MET A 107 -10.75 -10.27 -1.44
CA MET A 107 -9.40 -9.79 -1.12
C MET A 107 -9.35 -9.28 0.31
N ALA A 108 -8.22 -9.54 0.99
CA ALA A 108 -7.96 -9.03 2.32
C ALA A 108 -7.83 -7.50 2.29
N GLN A 109 -8.46 -6.84 3.26
CA GLN A 109 -8.43 -5.39 3.44
C GLN A 109 -7.37 -5.04 4.49
N LEU A 110 -6.19 -4.64 4.00
CA LEU A 110 -5.02 -4.29 4.80
C LEU A 110 -4.33 -3.07 4.20
N PRO A 111 -3.55 -2.30 4.99
CA PRO A 111 -2.66 -1.29 4.45
C PRO A 111 -1.69 -1.90 3.44
N THR A 112 -1.46 -1.23 2.31
CA THR A 112 -0.52 -1.70 1.28
C THR A 112 0.94 -1.55 1.68
N ARG A 113 1.23 -0.76 2.71
CA ARG A 113 2.57 -0.56 3.26
C ARG A 113 2.48 -0.34 4.76
N VAL A 114 3.34 -1.03 5.51
CA VAL A 114 3.44 -0.92 6.96
C VAL A 114 4.87 -0.67 7.39
N ILE A 115 5.02 0.05 8.51
CA ILE A 115 6.29 0.16 9.23
C ILE A 115 6.22 -0.73 10.47
N VAL A 116 7.28 -1.49 10.69
CA VAL A 116 7.41 -2.44 11.80
C VAL A 116 8.63 -2.05 12.64
N THR A 117 8.39 -1.78 13.92
CA THR A 117 9.43 -1.48 14.91
C THR A 117 9.19 -2.32 16.16
N GLY A 118 9.95 -3.40 16.34
CA GLY A 118 9.68 -4.39 17.39
C GLY A 118 8.31 -5.06 17.18
N SER A 119 7.39 -4.90 18.13
CA SER A 119 6.01 -5.40 18.05
C SER A 119 5.00 -4.37 17.52
N LEU A 120 5.43 -3.12 17.33
CA LEU A 120 4.57 -2.04 16.82
C LEU A 120 4.51 -2.12 15.29
N ILE A 121 3.28 -2.10 14.76
CA ILE A 121 2.99 -2.03 13.33
C ILE A 121 2.12 -0.80 13.10
N GLN A 122 2.46 0.01 12.11
CA GLN A 122 1.67 1.18 11.72
C GLN A 122 1.49 1.20 10.20
N ALA A 123 0.38 1.76 9.71
CA ALA A 123 0.26 2.06 8.29
C ALA A 123 1.28 3.14 7.92
N TYR A 124 2.03 2.93 6.84
CA TYR A 124 3.11 3.83 6.44
C TYR A 124 3.06 4.07 4.95
N PRO A 125 2.19 4.96 4.44
CA PRO A 125 2.00 5.11 3.00
C PRO A 125 3.26 5.62 2.27
N ALA A 126 4.08 6.45 2.94
CA ALA A 126 5.32 7.01 2.40
C ALA A 126 5.12 7.79 1.08
N SER A 127 3.96 8.42 0.91
CA SER A 127 3.55 9.06 -0.36
C SER A 127 4.41 10.27 -0.73
N GLN A 128 4.99 10.94 0.27
CA GLN A 128 5.85 12.12 0.12
C GLN A 128 7.34 11.78 0.28
N CYS A 129 7.68 10.49 0.30
CA CYS A 129 9.02 10.01 0.58
C CYS A 129 9.74 9.61 -0.70
N THR A 130 11.07 9.56 -0.63
CA THR A 130 11.89 8.93 -1.67
C THR A 130 12.01 7.45 -1.37
N ILE A 131 11.58 6.60 -2.31
CA ILE A 131 11.62 5.13 -2.18
C ILE A 131 12.68 4.59 -3.13
N THR A 132 13.56 3.75 -2.61
CA THR A 132 14.51 2.94 -3.36
C THR A 132 14.19 1.46 -3.14
N PRO A 133 14.77 0.52 -3.91
CA PRO A 133 14.53 -0.92 -3.70
C PRO A 133 14.88 -1.42 -2.29
N ASN A 134 15.75 -0.71 -1.56
CA ASN A 134 16.26 -1.16 -0.26
C ASN A 134 15.94 -0.20 0.88
N THR A 135 15.47 1.02 0.62
CA THR A 135 15.32 2.05 1.65
C THR A 135 14.23 3.06 1.33
N VAL A 136 13.59 3.58 2.36
CA VAL A 136 12.62 4.68 2.26
C VAL A 136 13.14 5.86 3.06
N TYR A 137 13.17 7.04 2.43
CA TYR A 137 13.63 8.29 3.03
C TYR A 137 12.49 9.27 3.12
N CYS A 138 12.12 9.64 4.35
CA CYS A 138 11.05 10.57 4.63
C CYS A 138 11.56 11.75 5.44
N ARG A 139 11.11 12.96 5.08
CA ARG A 139 11.41 14.18 5.86
C ARG A 139 10.64 14.21 7.17
N TYR A 140 9.39 13.74 7.13
CA TYR A 140 8.50 13.63 8.27
C TYR A 140 7.87 12.24 8.26
N ASN A 141 7.65 11.68 9.45
CA ASN A 141 6.95 10.42 9.62
C ASN A 141 5.44 10.64 9.37
N ASP A 142 4.88 9.97 8.35
CA ASP A 142 3.46 10.02 7.97
C ASP A 142 2.68 8.77 8.42
N ALA A 143 3.19 8.07 9.45
CA ALA A 143 2.57 6.86 10.00
C ALA A 143 1.17 7.13 10.54
N GLN A 144 0.30 6.14 10.35
CA GLN A 144 -1.08 6.13 10.86
C GLN A 144 -1.28 4.92 11.77
N VAL A 145 -1.99 5.14 12.87
CA VAL A 145 -2.31 4.08 13.83
C VAL A 145 -3.29 3.10 13.19
N LEU A 146 -3.02 1.80 13.39
CA LEU A 146 -3.90 0.72 12.96
C LEU A 146 -4.91 0.39 14.06
N SER A 147 -6.08 -0.10 13.67
CA SER A 147 -7.04 -0.66 14.63
C SER A 147 -6.49 -1.95 15.28
N ASP A 148 -6.99 -2.29 16.46
CA ASP A 148 -6.59 -3.53 17.16
C ASP A 148 -6.87 -4.79 16.32
N ASP A 149 -7.97 -4.81 15.57
CA ASP A 149 -8.30 -5.93 14.68
C ASP A 149 -7.32 -6.05 13.50
N THR A 150 -6.93 -4.91 12.91
CA THR A 150 -5.91 -4.88 11.85
C THR A 150 -4.55 -5.33 12.38
N MET A 151 -4.16 -4.89 13.57
CA MET A 151 -2.95 -5.33 14.26
C MET A 151 -2.98 -6.84 14.50
N ALA A 152 -4.07 -7.37 15.05
CA ALA A 152 -4.22 -8.80 15.30
C ALA A 152 -4.16 -9.63 14.00
N CYS A 153 -4.77 -9.16 12.92
CA CYS A 153 -4.69 -9.77 11.60
C CYS A 153 -3.24 -9.83 11.08
N LEU A 154 -2.51 -8.72 11.12
CA LEU A 154 -1.11 -8.65 10.68
C LEU A 154 -0.15 -9.47 11.55
N GLN A 155 -0.50 -9.68 12.82
CA GLN A 155 0.23 -10.55 13.75
C GLN A 155 -0.12 -12.05 13.58
N GLY A 156 -1.01 -12.40 12.64
CA GLY A 156 -1.33 -13.77 12.26
C GLY A 156 -2.68 -14.30 12.75
N ASN A 157 -3.48 -13.50 13.46
CA ASN A 157 -4.84 -13.90 13.83
C ASN A 157 -5.81 -13.65 12.66
N LEU A 158 -5.92 -14.63 11.76
CA LEU A 158 -6.71 -14.53 10.54
C LEU A 158 -8.22 -14.36 10.76
N THR A 159 -8.73 -14.72 11.94
CA THR A 159 -10.16 -14.53 12.30
C THR A 159 -10.54 -13.06 12.53
N ARG A 160 -9.55 -12.17 12.64
CA ARG A 160 -9.73 -10.72 12.75
C ARG A 160 -9.54 -9.97 11.43
N CYS A 161 -9.10 -10.67 10.39
CA CYS A 161 -8.95 -10.05 9.07
C CYS A 161 -10.31 -9.76 8.45
N THR A 162 -10.40 -8.64 7.75
CA THR A 162 -11.56 -8.26 6.95
C THR A 162 -11.29 -8.57 5.48
N PHE A 163 -12.31 -9.08 4.78
CA PHE A 163 -12.25 -9.40 3.36
C PHE A 163 -13.39 -8.70 2.64
N SER A 164 -13.14 -8.21 1.42
CA SER A 164 -14.19 -7.67 0.57
C SER A 164 -14.33 -8.50 -0.70
N PRO A 165 -15.56 -8.76 -1.17
CA PRO A 165 -15.81 -9.40 -2.46
C PRO A 165 -15.18 -8.60 -3.59
N VAL A 166 -14.58 -9.28 -4.55
CA VAL A 166 -13.94 -8.64 -5.70
C VAL A 166 -14.31 -9.33 -7.01
N VAL A 167 -14.26 -8.57 -8.10
CA VAL A 167 -14.25 -9.14 -9.44
C VAL A 167 -12.80 -9.44 -9.80
N GLY A 168 -12.36 -10.68 -9.58
CA GLY A 168 -10.98 -11.07 -9.82
C GLY A 168 -10.58 -11.02 -11.29
N SER A 169 -9.30 -10.70 -11.53
CA SER A 169 -8.68 -10.76 -12.85
C SER A 169 -7.46 -11.68 -12.83
N PHE A 170 -6.96 -12.05 -14.02
CA PHE A 170 -5.74 -12.88 -14.12
C PHE A 170 -4.55 -12.29 -13.32
N LEU A 171 -4.35 -10.96 -13.42
CA LEU A 171 -3.23 -10.25 -12.78
C LEU A 171 -3.32 -10.19 -11.26
N THR A 172 -4.50 -10.43 -10.69
CA THR A 172 -4.73 -10.35 -9.24
C THR A 172 -4.98 -11.72 -8.60
N ARG A 173 -4.87 -12.81 -9.37
CA ARG A 173 -5.17 -14.18 -8.91
C ARG A 173 -3.93 -14.98 -8.55
N PHE A 174 -2.73 -14.49 -8.84
CA PHE A 174 -1.51 -15.16 -8.44
C PHE A 174 -0.33 -14.19 -8.28
N VAL A 175 0.69 -14.64 -7.56
CA VAL A 175 1.97 -13.96 -7.43
C VAL A 175 3.11 -14.98 -7.41
N LEU A 176 4.27 -14.60 -7.95
CA LEU A 176 5.51 -15.36 -7.84
C LEU A 176 6.33 -14.79 -6.68
N PHE A 177 6.62 -15.62 -5.68
CA PHE A 177 7.38 -15.23 -4.51
C PHE A 177 8.54 -16.21 -4.31
N ASN A 178 9.77 -15.73 -4.48
CA ASN A 178 10.99 -16.54 -4.39
C ASN A 178 10.94 -17.84 -5.20
N GLY A 179 10.39 -17.78 -6.43
CA GLY A 179 10.27 -18.93 -7.33
C GLY A 179 9.12 -19.90 -7.03
N ILE A 180 8.29 -19.60 -6.03
CA ILE A 180 7.07 -20.36 -5.67
C ILE A 180 5.85 -19.55 -6.12
N VAL A 181 4.79 -20.20 -6.58
CA VAL A 181 3.54 -19.52 -6.95
C VAL A 181 2.52 -19.61 -5.84
N TYR A 182 1.91 -18.49 -5.49
CA TYR A 182 0.72 -18.42 -4.66
C TYR A 182 -0.44 -18.03 -5.56
N ALA A 183 -1.50 -18.84 -5.63
CA ALA A 183 -2.58 -18.64 -6.58
C ALA A 183 -3.96 -19.01 -6.04
N ASN A 184 -4.99 -18.30 -6.51
CA ASN A 184 -6.39 -18.67 -6.35
C ASN A 184 -6.78 -19.69 -7.43
N CYS A 185 -6.47 -20.97 -7.19
CA CYS A 185 -6.76 -22.05 -8.13
C CYS A 185 -8.23 -22.47 -8.18
N ARG A 186 -9.10 -21.80 -7.41
CA ARG A 186 -10.55 -21.95 -7.50
C ARG A 186 -11.15 -21.01 -8.53
N SER A 187 -10.66 -19.76 -8.57
CA SER A 187 -11.14 -18.72 -9.49
C SER A 187 -10.28 -18.60 -10.75
N MET A 188 -9.15 -19.32 -10.82
CA MET A 188 -8.27 -19.46 -11.98
C MET A 188 -7.99 -20.93 -12.27
N LEU A 189 -7.85 -21.29 -13.55
CA LEU A 189 -7.40 -22.63 -13.94
C LEU A 189 -5.89 -22.77 -13.73
N CYS A 190 -5.50 -23.45 -12.64
CA CYS A 190 -4.12 -23.85 -12.40
C CYS A 190 -3.83 -25.20 -13.05
N LYS A 191 -3.31 -25.20 -14.29
CA LYS A 191 -2.98 -26.42 -15.03
C LYS A 191 -1.52 -26.78 -14.84
N CYS A 192 -1.25 -27.85 -14.13
CA CYS A 192 0.09 -28.43 -14.09
C CYS A 192 0.34 -29.26 -15.36
N MET A 193 1.47 -28.99 -16.01
CA MET A 193 1.95 -29.73 -17.17
C MET A 193 2.82 -30.91 -16.77
N GLN A 194 3.55 -30.80 -15.64
CA GLN A 194 4.37 -31.87 -15.08
C GLN A 194 4.30 -31.88 -13.55
N PRO A 195 3.62 -32.85 -12.91
CA PRO A 195 2.79 -33.88 -13.54
C PRO A 195 1.55 -33.29 -14.23
N ALA A 196 1.08 -33.91 -15.31
CA ALA A 196 -0.09 -33.43 -16.05
C ALA A 196 -1.37 -33.58 -15.21
N ALA A 197 -1.84 -32.49 -14.62
CA ALA A 197 -3.01 -32.46 -13.74
C ALA A 197 -3.60 -31.05 -13.63
N VAL A 198 -4.88 -30.95 -13.30
CA VAL A 198 -5.47 -29.69 -12.84
C VAL A 198 -5.35 -29.62 -11.32
N ILE A 199 -4.75 -28.55 -10.82
CA ILE A 199 -4.59 -28.34 -9.38
C ILE A 199 -5.93 -27.88 -8.82
N LEU A 200 -6.54 -28.71 -7.97
CA LEU A 200 -7.80 -28.39 -7.30
C LEU A 200 -7.52 -27.73 -5.95
N GLN A 201 -8.16 -26.60 -5.69
CA GLN A 201 -8.11 -25.90 -4.40
C GLN A 201 -9.29 -26.36 -3.52
N PRO A 202 -9.04 -26.93 -2.32
CA PRO A 202 -10.10 -27.23 -1.37
C PRO A 202 -10.69 -25.94 -0.79
N SER A 203 -12.00 -25.94 -0.47
CA SER A 203 -12.68 -24.76 0.10
C SER A 203 -12.12 -24.31 1.45
N SER A 204 -11.40 -25.17 2.16
CA SER A 204 -10.72 -24.86 3.43
C SER A 204 -9.39 -24.11 3.24
N SER A 205 -8.90 -23.98 2.00
CA SER A 205 -7.68 -23.26 1.66
C SER A 205 -8.04 -22.04 0.82
N PRO A 206 -7.90 -20.81 1.36
CA PRO A 206 -8.23 -19.59 0.63
C PRO A 206 -7.40 -19.38 -0.64
N VAL A 207 -6.14 -19.81 -0.61
CA VAL A 207 -5.17 -19.76 -1.71
C VAL A 207 -4.34 -21.04 -1.73
N THR A 208 -3.84 -21.39 -2.90
CA THR A 208 -3.00 -22.57 -3.13
C THR A 208 -1.53 -22.16 -3.29
N VAL A 209 -0.66 -22.72 -2.46
CA VAL A 209 0.79 -22.69 -2.66
C VAL A 209 1.18 -23.75 -3.68
N ILE A 210 1.87 -23.38 -4.75
CA ILE A 210 2.35 -24.27 -5.80
C ILE A 210 3.88 -24.19 -5.82
N ASP A 211 4.50 -25.22 -5.27
CA ASP A 211 5.94 -25.45 -5.26
C ASP A 211 6.30 -26.67 -6.13
N MET A 212 7.57 -27.04 -6.17
CA MET A 212 8.06 -28.14 -7.01
C MET A 212 7.41 -29.49 -6.65
N TYR A 213 6.97 -29.72 -5.40
CA TYR A 213 6.27 -30.94 -5.03
C TYR A 213 4.90 -31.07 -5.70
N LYS A 214 4.17 -29.97 -5.85
CA LYS A 214 2.87 -29.98 -6.52
C LYS A 214 2.98 -29.90 -8.03
N CYS A 215 3.92 -29.10 -8.54
CA CYS A 215 4.04 -28.87 -9.97
C CYS A 215 5.45 -28.40 -10.34
N VAL A 216 6.10 -29.10 -11.28
CA VAL A 216 7.41 -28.72 -11.83
C VAL A 216 7.24 -27.78 -13.03
N SER A 217 6.21 -27.97 -13.85
CA SER A 217 5.93 -27.11 -15.00
C SER A 217 4.48 -26.66 -14.96
N LEU A 218 4.26 -25.37 -14.69
CA LEU A 218 2.93 -24.80 -14.48
C LEU A 218 2.51 -23.99 -15.71
N GLN A 219 1.25 -24.15 -16.11
CA GLN A 219 0.58 -23.30 -17.08
C GLN A 219 -0.56 -22.54 -16.38
N LEU A 220 -0.48 -21.20 -16.43
CA LEU A 220 -1.53 -20.29 -15.98
C LEU A 220 -2.01 -19.49 -17.19
N ASP A 221 -3.19 -19.85 -17.72
CA ASP A 221 -3.70 -19.32 -18.99
C ASP A 221 -2.66 -19.45 -20.12
N ASN A 222 -2.12 -18.33 -20.61
CA ASN A 222 -1.11 -18.29 -21.67
C ASN A 222 0.34 -18.32 -21.14
N LEU A 223 0.55 -18.16 -19.82
CA LEU A 223 1.88 -18.20 -19.21
C LEU A 223 2.30 -19.64 -18.90
N ARG A 224 3.54 -19.98 -19.26
CA ARG A 224 4.18 -21.27 -18.93
C ARG A 224 5.54 -21.02 -18.31
N PHE A 225 5.80 -21.65 -17.18
CA PHE A 225 7.08 -21.52 -16.49
C PHE A 225 7.35 -22.73 -15.59
N THR A 226 8.62 -22.89 -15.24
CA THR A 226 9.11 -23.99 -14.39
C THR A 226 9.18 -23.54 -12.94
N ILE A 227 8.78 -24.41 -12.02
CA ILE A 227 8.90 -24.21 -10.58
C ILE A 227 9.96 -25.19 -10.07
N THR A 228 11.05 -24.65 -9.55
CA THR A 228 12.21 -25.40 -9.07
C THR A 228 12.45 -25.25 -7.57
N GLN A 229 11.62 -24.44 -6.89
CA GLN A 229 11.75 -24.13 -5.48
C GLN A 229 10.74 -24.92 -4.64
N LEU A 230 11.14 -25.21 -3.41
CA LEU A 230 10.32 -25.89 -2.41
C LEU A 230 9.82 -24.88 -1.38
N ALA A 231 8.53 -24.95 -1.06
CA ALA A 231 7.96 -24.06 -0.06
C ALA A 231 8.29 -24.58 1.34
N ASN A 232 8.82 -23.71 2.20
CA ASN A 232 8.92 -23.97 3.64
C ASN A 232 7.62 -23.52 4.31
N VAL A 233 6.55 -24.30 4.11
CA VAL A 233 5.21 -23.95 4.63
C VAL A 233 5.14 -24.23 6.13
N THR A 234 5.06 -23.16 6.92
CA THR A 234 4.96 -23.23 8.39
C THR A 234 3.52 -23.13 8.91
N TYR A 235 2.54 -22.90 8.03
CA TYR A 235 1.14 -22.72 8.39
C TYR A 235 0.26 -23.86 7.90
N ASN A 236 -0.80 -24.16 8.66
CA ASN A 236 -1.80 -25.12 8.23
C ASN A 236 -2.61 -24.53 7.06
N SER A 237 -2.73 -25.29 5.97
CA SER A 237 -3.48 -24.86 4.78
C SER A 237 -4.99 -24.78 5.01
N THR A 238 -5.49 -25.41 6.08
CA THR A 238 -6.89 -25.37 6.50
C THR A 238 -7.11 -24.21 7.44
N ILE A 239 -7.81 -23.18 6.96
CA ILE A 239 -8.15 -21.98 7.73
C ILE A 239 -9.67 -21.90 7.83
N LYS A 240 -10.19 -21.77 9.06
CA LYS A 240 -11.62 -21.51 9.29
C LYS A 240 -11.83 -20.00 9.37
N LEU A 241 -12.60 -19.48 8.43
CA LEU A 241 -12.95 -18.06 8.36
C LEU A 241 -14.47 -17.94 8.34
N GLU A 242 -15.00 -17.00 9.12
CA GLU A 242 -16.43 -16.78 9.25
C GLU A 242 -16.96 -15.90 8.11
N THR A 243 -18.20 -16.10 7.70
CA THR A 243 -18.84 -15.26 6.67
C THR A 243 -18.99 -13.80 7.11
N SER A 244 -19.05 -13.55 8.43
CA SER A 244 -19.11 -12.19 8.99
C SER A 244 -17.84 -11.38 8.75
N GLN A 245 -16.73 -12.01 8.40
CA GLN A 245 -15.49 -11.33 8.02
C GLN A 245 -15.53 -10.79 6.58
N ILE A 246 -16.52 -11.20 5.78
CA ILE A 246 -16.68 -10.78 4.39
C ILE A 246 -17.68 -9.63 4.33
N LEU A 247 -17.17 -8.42 4.13
CA LEU A 247 -17.97 -7.20 4.06
C LEU A 247 -17.35 -6.17 3.10
N PRO A 248 -18.18 -5.36 2.43
CA PRO A 248 -17.69 -4.23 1.65
C PRO A 248 -17.20 -3.11 2.58
N ILE A 249 -16.07 -2.49 2.22
CA ILE A 249 -15.49 -1.36 2.96
C ILE A 249 -15.70 -0.01 2.25
N ASP A 250 -16.46 0.01 1.15
CA ASP A 250 -16.79 1.26 0.47
C ASP A 250 -17.75 2.11 1.34
N PRO A 251 -17.55 3.44 1.44
CA PRO A 251 -18.40 4.30 2.25
C PRO A 251 -19.90 4.19 1.94
N LEU A 252 -20.28 3.98 0.67
CA LEU A 252 -21.68 3.83 0.28
C LEU A 252 -22.26 2.55 0.90
N ASP A 253 -21.58 1.43 0.76
CA ASP A 253 -22.03 0.15 1.29
C ASP A 253 -22.04 0.14 2.83
N ILE A 254 -21.03 0.76 3.45
CA ILE A 254 -20.99 0.95 4.91
C ILE A 254 -22.22 1.75 5.38
N SER A 255 -22.57 2.83 4.67
CA SER A 255 -23.72 3.66 5.03
C SER A 255 -25.05 2.90 4.94
N GLN A 256 -25.20 2.02 3.94
CA GLN A 256 -26.38 1.17 3.78
C GLN A 256 -26.47 0.12 4.88
N ASN A 257 -25.34 -0.53 5.21
CA ASN A 257 -25.28 -1.50 6.31
C ASN A 257 -25.59 -0.85 7.65
N LEU A 258 -25.05 0.35 7.91
CA LEU A 258 -25.34 1.11 9.12
C LEU A 258 -26.82 1.52 9.20
N ALA A 259 -27.43 1.92 8.08
CA ALA A 259 -28.86 2.23 8.04
C ALA A 259 -29.73 0.99 8.34
N ALA A 260 -29.35 -0.19 7.85
CA ALA A 260 -30.04 -1.44 8.15
C ALA A 260 -29.91 -1.82 9.64
N VAL A 261 -28.72 -1.66 10.23
CA VAL A 261 -28.51 -1.86 11.68
C VAL A 261 -29.36 -0.89 12.49
N ASN A 262 -29.39 0.39 12.10
CA ASN A 262 -30.18 1.41 12.79
C ASN A 262 -31.68 1.12 12.74
N LYS A 263 -32.19 0.64 11.59
CA LYS A 263 -33.59 0.21 11.47
C LYS A 263 -33.91 -0.96 12.42
N SER A 264 -33.05 -1.98 12.43
CA SER A 264 -33.20 -3.14 13.32
C SER A 264 -33.20 -2.74 14.80
N LEU A 265 -32.30 -1.81 15.18
CA LEU A 265 -32.24 -1.27 16.53
C LEU A 265 -33.51 -0.49 16.89
N SER A 266 -34.03 0.33 15.97
CA SER A 266 -35.27 1.07 16.18
C SER A 266 -36.45 0.13 16.46
N ASP A 267 -36.58 -0.95 15.69
CA ASP A 267 -37.63 -1.95 15.88
C ASP A 267 -37.46 -2.68 17.23
N ALA A 268 -36.23 -3.00 17.62
CA ALA A 268 -35.94 -3.59 18.92
C ALA A 268 -36.31 -2.67 20.09
N LEU A 269 -36.01 -1.37 19.99
CA LEU A 269 -36.41 -0.37 20.99
C LEU A 269 -37.93 -0.22 21.07
N GLN A 270 -38.63 -0.29 19.93
CA GLN A 270 -40.10 -0.29 19.92
C GLN A 270 -40.68 -1.52 20.62
N HIS A 271 -40.12 -2.71 20.37
CA HIS A 271 -40.53 -3.94 21.04
C HIS A 271 -40.25 -3.91 22.55
N LEU A 272 -39.14 -3.31 22.98
CA LEU A 272 -38.86 -3.10 24.40
C LEU A 272 -39.90 -2.19 25.05
N ALA A 273 -40.26 -1.08 24.42
CA ALA A 273 -41.29 -0.18 24.94
C ALA A 273 -42.67 -0.85 25.05
N GLN A 274 -43.02 -1.72 24.09
CA GLN A 274 -44.23 -2.54 24.18
C GLN A 274 -44.13 -3.59 25.30
N SER A 275 -42.97 -4.22 25.45
CA SER A 275 -42.70 -5.17 26.53
C SER A 275 -42.87 -4.54 27.91
N ASP A 276 -42.37 -3.31 28.09
CA ASP A 276 -42.53 -2.56 29.34
C ASP A 276 -44.00 -2.26 29.66
N THR A 277 -44.82 -2.04 28.63
CA THR A 277 -46.27 -1.88 28.80
C THR A 277 -46.90 -3.16 29.35
N TYR A 278 -46.54 -4.34 28.83
CA TYR A 278 -47.03 -5.62 29.34
C TYR A 278 -46.53 -5.91 30.76
N LEU A 279 -45.29 -5.57 31.07
CA LEU A 279 -44.73 -5.70 32.42
C LEU A 279 -45.48 -4.82 33.42
N SER A 280 -45.78 -3.57 33.05
CA SER A 280 -46.51 -2.63 33.91
C SER A 280 -47.96 -3.03 34.18
N ALA A 281 -48.56 -3.88 33.34
CA ALA A 281 -49.92 -4.38 33.53
C ALA A 281 -50.00 -5.57 34.50
N ILE A 282 -48.86 -6.15 34.89
CA ILE A 282 -48.76 -7.29 35.79
C ILE A 282 -48.38 -6.87 37.22
N THR A 283 -47.82 -5.66 37.39
CA THR A 283 -47.53 -5.03 38.69
C THR A 283 -48.66 -4.11 39.14
#